data_AF-A0A1I3PQL8-F1
#
_entry.id   AF-A0A1I3PQL8-F1
#
_cell.length_a   1.000
_cell.length_b   1.000
_cell.length_c   1.000
_cell.angle_alpha   90.00
_cell.angle_beta   90.00
_cell.angle_gamma   90.00
#
_symmetry.space_group_name_H-M   'P 1'
#
loop_
_entity.id
_entity.type
_entity.pdbx_description
1 polymer ?
#
loop_
_entity_poly.entity_id
_entity_poly.type
_entity_poly.pdbx_seq_one_letter_code
_entity_poly.pdbx_strand_id
1 'polypeptide(L)'
;MSLERQNLQPASQTDRHYKNLSILAKTALAAVVVAGVIASGVFYTSGTSWFGGESGDDVSASDQKLRTEAFEAIKYLPVSNVTAAEFPTAFDSMHLTSDEQSRLRLQLAQSPTTSSTHATPADVSSTKSSGDNAGTAAAHTDVAPAPAPATTAPAQAAQPLAAPATQAAQPVLVWVRLWDSDVEDGDVVRIDSAGYSRTVSLTNRGITFAVPVSASGQIRITGIRDGDGGGITVGLGSGSAQAILPIMSVGQVLTLNVRTN
;
A
#
# COMPACT_ATOMS: atom_id res chain seq x y z
N MET A 1 1.48 25.27 -80.89
CA MET A 1 0.43 24.24 -80.66
C MET A 1 1.06 22.88 -80.86
N SER A 2 0.63 21.92 -80.03
CA SER A 2 0.94 20.48 -80.04
C SER A 2 2.18 20.01 -79.28
N LEU A 3 1.84 19.22 -78.27
CA LEU A 3 2.60 18.44 -77.30
C LEU A 3 3.41 17.32 -77.97
N GLU A 4 4.53 16.89 -77.36
CA GLU A 4 4.81 15.45 -77.21
C GLU A 4 5.85 15.21 -76.10
N ARG A 5 5.63 14.11 -75.38
CA ARG A 5 6.20 13.71 -74.09
C ARG A 5 7.52 12.94 -74.19
N GLN A 6 8.25 12.92 -73.06
CA GLN A 6 8.97 11.81 -72.40
C GLN A 6 9.55 10.67 -73.28
N ASN A 7 10.82 10.29 -73.09
CA ASN A 7 11.22 9.31 -72.05
C ASN A 7 12.69 8.85 -72.16
N LEU A 8 13.30 8.69 -70.98
CA LEU A 8 14.27 7.68 -70.52
C LEU A 8 15.48 7.29 -71.39
N GLN A 9 16.66 7.58 -70.85
CA GLN A 9 17.89 6.81 -71.02
C GLN A 9 18.25 6.12 -69.69
N PRO A 10 18.54 4.80 -69.68
CA PRO A 10 19.16 4.15 -68.54
C PRO A 10 20.69 4.09 -68.72
N ALA A 11 21.45 4.54 -67.72
CA ALA A 11 22.88 4.24 -67.55
C ALA A 11 23.00 3.06 -66.57
N SER A 12 23.52 1.90 -67.01
CA SER A 12 24.90 1.42 -66.79
C SER A 12 25.22 1.22 -65.30
N GLN A 13 25.11 0.01 -64.75
CA GLN A 13 26.10 -1.09 -64.80
C GLN A 13 27.46 -0.73 -64.17
N THR A 14 27.71 -1.22 -62.95
CA THR A 14 28.96 -1.87 -62.44
C THR A 14 28.80 -2.03 -60.92
N ASP A 15 28.64 -3.23 -60.35
CA ASP A 15 29.58 -4.35 -60.26
C ASP A 15 30.83 -3.99 -59.42
N ARG A 16 30.86 -4.53 -58.18
CA ARG A 16 32.01 -5.11 -57.46
C ARG A 16 31.69 -5.16 -55.95
N HIS A 17 31.50 -6.32 -55.31
CA HIS A 17 32.44 -7.39 -54.94
C HIS A 17 32.92 -7.29 -53.47
N TYR A 18 33.01 -8.47 -52.84
CA TYR A 18 33.53 -8.84 -51.50
C TYR A 18 32.52 -8.78 -50.34
N LYS A 19 31.96 -9.92 -49.89
CA LYS A 19 32.51 -11.09 -49.15
C LYS A 19 32.83 -10.81 -47.67
N ASN A 20 32.37 -11.76 -46.83
CA ASN A 20 32.58 -11.99 -45.39
C ASN A 20 31.47 -11.35 -44.51
N LEU A 21 30.69 -12.03 -43.67
CA LEU A 21 30.78 -13.36 -43.05
C LEU A 21 29.40 -14.04 -42.99
N SER A 22 29.40 -15.31 -43.36
CA SER A 22 28.51 -16.38 -42.90
C SER A 22 28.90 -16.77 -41.44
N ILE A 23 28.04 -17.21 -40.52
CA ILE A 23 27.55 -18.59 -40.34
C ILE A 23 26.82 -18.70 -38.97
N LEU A 24 25.71 -19.47 -38.94
CA LEU A 24 25.06 -20.20 -37.81
C LEU A 24 24.29 -19.38 -36.73
N ALA A 25 23.16 -19.83 -36.17
CA ALA A 25 22.55 -21.16 -36.17
C ALA A 25 21.02 -21.10 -36.03
N LYS A 26 20.35 -22.06 -36.70
CA LYS A 26 19.02 -22.55 -36.40
C LYS A 26 19.06 -23.37 -35.10
N THR A 27 18.12 -23.13 -34.19
CA THR A 27 17.46 -24.14 -33.33
C THR A 27 16.25 -23.45 -32.70
N ALA A 28 15.04 -23.77 -33.15
CA ALA A 28 14.20 -24.87 -32.68
C ALA A 28 13.33 -24.46 -31.48
N LEU A 29 12.05 -24.24 -31.80
CA LEU A 29 10.85 -24.57 -31.03
C LEU A 29 11.03 -24.78 -29.51
N ALA A 30 10.54 -23.82 -28.72
CA ALA A 30 10.03 -24.10 -27.39
C ALA A 30 8.61 -23.53 -27.30
N ALA A 31 7.64 -24.39 -27.62
CA ALA A 31 6.29 -24.24 -27.15
C ALA A 31 6.32 -24.33 -25.61
N VAL A 32 6.10 -23.20 -24.93
CA VAL A 32 5.77 -23.19 -23.50
C VAL A 32 4.31 -22.79 -23.37
N VAL A 33 3.49 -23.84 -23.36
CA VAL A 33 2.29 -24.04 -22.55
C VAL A 33 1.59 -22.76 -22.08
N VAL A 34 0.55 -22.40 -22.82
CA VAL A 34 -0.64 -21.76 -22.26
C VAL A 34 -1.26 -22.75 -21.27
N ALA A 35 -1.07 -22.50 -19.98
CA ALA A 35 -1.85 -23.09 -18.91
C ALA A 35 -2.19 -22.01 -17.87
N GLY A 36 -3.46 -21.96 -17.50
CA GLY A 36 -4.13 -20.87 -16.79
C GLY A 36 -3.45 -20.41 -15.50
N VAL A 37 -3.63 -19.15 -15.12
CA VAL A 37 -4.94 -18.65 -14.65
C VAL A 37 -5.36 -17.38 -15.41
N ILE A 38 -6.58 -17.44 -15.95
CA ILE A 38 -7.37 -16.27 -16.34
C ILE A 38 -7.65 -15.49 -15.05
N ALA A 39 -6.83 -14.48 -14.76
CA ALA A 39 -7.32 -13.23 -14.19
C ALA A 39 -7.30 -12.25 -15.36
N SER A 40 -8.40 -12.26 -16.11
CA SER A 40 -8.64 -11.40 -17.27
C SER A 40 -8.58 -9.92 -16.87
N GLY A 41 -7.39 -9.34 -16.90
CA GLY A 41 -7.16 -7.92 -17.01
C GLY A 41 -6.54 -7.65 -18.36
N VAL A 42 -7.33 -7.13 -19.29
CA VAL A 42 -6.80 -6.52 -20.51
C VAL A 42 -5.96 -5.32 -20.05
N PHE A 43 -4.64 -5.47 -20.05
CA PHE A 43 -3.72 -4.39 -19.74
C PHE A 43 -3.66 -3.45 -20.93
N TYR A 44 -4.42 -2.35 -20.87
CA TYR A 44 -4.19 -1.20 -21.73
C TYR A 44 -2.89 -0.52 -21.29
N THR A 45 -1.82 -0.75 -22.04
CA THR A 45 -0.72 0.20 -22.08
C THR A 45 -1.16 1.28 -23.06
N SER A 46 -1.83 2.33 -22.59
CA SER A 46 -2.08 3.54 -23.39
C SER A 46 -0.72 4.12 -23.76
N GLY A 47 -0.26 3.93 -25.00
CA GLY A 47 1.09 4.35 -25.34
C GLY A 47 1.60 4.06 -26.74
N THR A 48 0.78 4.22 -27.79
CA THR A 48 1.29 4.61 -29.13
C THR A 48 0.15 5.22 -29.96
N SER A 49 -0.22 6.45 -29.63
CA SER A 49 -1.01 7.32 -30.52
C SER A 49 -0.05 7.99 -31.51
N TRP A 50 0.18 7.35 -32.66
CA TRP A 50 1.06 7.84 -33.73
C TRP A 50 0.44 8.92 -34.64
N PHE A 51 -0.72 9.47 -34.30
CA PHE A 51 -1.34 10.55 -35.05
C PHE A 51 -1.78 11.65 -34.08
N GLY A 52 -1.20 12.84 -34.28
CA GLY A 52 -1.25 13.93 -33.33
C GLY A 52 -2.58 14.68 -33.26
N GLY A 53 -2.62 15.55 -32.25
CA GLY A 53 -3.57 16.66 -32.16
C GLY A 53 -4.57 16.55 -31.04
N GLU A 54 -4.12 16.55 -29.78
CA GLU A 54 -4.73 17.34 -28.69
C GLU A 54 -3.81 17.27 -27.46
N SER A 55 -3.22 18.40 -27.09
CA SER A 55 -2.57 18.60 -25.79
C SER A 55 -3.66 18.89 -24.77
N GLY A 56 -4.48 17.88 -24.50
CA GLY A 56 -5.55 17.91 -23.53
C GLY A 56 -5.31 16.78 -22.55
N ASP A 57 -5.01 17.17 -21.32
CA ASP A 57 -4.83 16.38 -20.10
C ASP A 57 -6.09 15.61 -19.66
N ASP A 58 -6.98 15.32 -20.62
CA ASP A 58 -8.32 14.83 -20.37
C ASP A 58 -8.37 13.34 -20.69
N VAL A 59 -8.28 12.52 -19.64
CA VAL A 59 -8.70 11.12 -19.73
C VAL A 59 -10.17 11.10 -20.10
N SER A 60 -10.49 10.45 -21.23
CA SER A 60 -11.87 10.43 -21.74
C SER A 60 -12.86 9.86 -20.73
N ALA A 61 -14.11 10.32 -20.74
CA ALA A 61 -15.15 9.79 -19.85
C ALA A 61 -15.34 8.26 -19.98
N SER A 62 -15.10 7.70 -21.17
CA SER A 62 -15.05 6.26 -21.40
C SER A 62 -13.90 5.58 -20.66
N ASP A 63 -12.70 6.16 -20.71
CA ASP A 63 -11.53 5.60 -20.03
C ASP A 63 -11.67 5.71 -18.50
N GLN A 64 -12.22 6.82 -18.00
CA GLN A 64 -12.54 6.98 -16.58
C GLN A 64 -13.48 5.89 -16.07
N LYS A 65 -14.53 5.61 -16.85
CA LYS A 65 -15.48 4.53 -16.54
C LYS A 65 -14.79 3.16 -16.54
N LEU A 66 -13.99 2.86 -17.55
CA LEU A 66 -13.24 1.60 -17.64
C LEU A 66 -12.26 1.42 -16.47
N ARG A 67 -11.55 2.48 -16.05
CA ARG A 67 -10.66 2.45 -14.88
C ARG A 67 -11.44 2.14 -13.60
N THR A 68 -12.61 2.77 -13.44
CA THR A 68 -13.49 2.53 -12.28
C THR A 68 -13.98 1.09 -12.24
N GLU A 69 -14.51 0.59 -13.36
CA GLU A 69 -14.98 -0.80 -13.47
C GLU A 69 -13.85 -1.82 -13.26
N ALA A 70 -12.66 -1.56 -13.81
CA ALA A 70 -11.49 -2.42 -13.64
C ALA A 70 -11.03 -2.45 -12.17
N PHE A 71 -11.05 -1.30 -11.49
CA PHE A 71 -10.69 -1.22 -10.07
C PHE A 71 -11.70 -1.94 -9.18
N GLU A 72 -13.00 -1.74 -9.40
CA GLU A 72 -14.06 -2.40 -8.64
C GLU A 72 -14.06 -3.92 -8.82
N ALA A 73 -13.63 -4.41 -9.99
CA ALA A 73 -13.47 -5.84 -10.25
C ALA A 73 -12.33 -6.49 -9.45
N ILE A 74 -11.38 -5.70 -8.92
CA ILE A 74 -10.26 -6.22 -8.13
C ILE A 74 -10.73 -6.53 -6.72
N LYS A 75 -10.94 -7.81 -6.43
CA LYS A 75 -11.25 -8.27 -5.06
C LYS A 75 -10.08 -8.04 -4.11
N TYR A 76 -8.86 -8.35 -4.58
CA TYR A 76 -7.60 -8.09 -3.90
C TYR A 76 -6.47 -8.05 -4.92
N LEU A 77 -5.46 -7.23 -4.68
CA LEU A 77 -4.23 -7.24 -5.46
C LEU A 77 -3.22 -8.20 -4.81
N PRO A 78 -2.74 -9.24 -5.52
CA PRO A 78 -1.65 -10.05 -5.03
C PRO A 78 -0.38 -9.21 -4.91
N VAL A 79 0.32 -9.31 -3.77
CA VAL A 79 1.55 -8.56 -3.50
C VAL A 79 2.71 -9.48 -3.13
N SER A 80 3.91 -9.08 -3.52
CA SER A 80 5.16 -9.77 -3.20
C SER A 80 5.61 -9.43 -1.79
N ASN A 81 5.80 -10.46 -0.97
CA ASN A 81 6.37 -10.32 0.37
C ASN A 81 7.86 -9.95 0.30
N VAL A 82 8.32 -9.12 1.23
CA VAL A 82 9.74 -8.83 1.42
C VAL A 82 10.36 -9.96 2.23
N THR A 83 11.34 -10.65 1.66
CA THR A 83 12.05 -11.72 2.37
C THR A 83 13.00 -11.17 3.43
N ALA A 84 13.38 -11.99 4.41
CA ALA A 84 14.32 -11.58 5.46
C ALA A 84 15.66 -11.06 4.91
N ALA A 85 16.12 -11.58 3.76
CA ALA A 85 17.34 -11.13 3.10
C ALA A 85 17.21 -9.71 2.50
N GLU A 86 15.99 -9.29 2.17
CA GLU A 86 15.69 -8.00 1.56
C GLU A 86 15.34 -6.92 2.60
N PHE A 87 15.21 -7.28 3.88
CA PHE A 87 14.86 -6.35 4.95
C PHE A 87 15.74 -5.10 4.98
N PRO A 88 17.08 -5.15 4.84
CA PRO A 88 17.90 -3.94 4.82
C PRO A 88 17.44 -2.96 3.72
N THR A 89 17.35 -3.43 2.48
CA THR A 89 16.89 -2.65 1.33
C THR A 89 15.46 -2.15 1.52
N ALA A 90 14.58 -2.95 2.10
CA ALA A 90 13.21 -2.58 2.39
C ALA A 90 13.14 -1.41 3.37
N PHE A 91 13.82 -1.51 4.53
CA PHE A 91 13.84 -0.43 5.52
C PHE A 91 14.44 0.86 4.96
N ASP A 92 15.51 0.76 4.16
CA ASP A 92 16.12 1.92 3.51
C ASP A 92 15.15 2.58 2.53
N SER A 93 14.43 1.78 1.74
CA SER A 93 13.44 2.28 0.78
C SER A 93 12.25 2.99 1.43
N MET A 94 11.94 2.69 2.69
CA MET A 94 10.80 3.26 3.42
C MET A 94 11.05 4.68 3.93
N HIS A 95 12.30 5.17 3.92
CA HIS A 95 12.69 6.50 4.42
C HIS A 95 12.26 6.74 5.90
N LEU A 96 12.23 5.67 6.70
CA LEU A 96 11.93 5.75 8.12
C LEU A 96 13.11 6.33 8.91
N THR A 97 12.80 7.09 9.97
CA THR A 97 13.78 7.43 11.00
C THR A 97 14.29 6.18 11.73
N SER A 98 15.46 6.25 12.36
CA SER A 98 16.04 5.12 13.10
C SER A 98 15.12 4.59 14.21
N ASP A 99 14.37 5.48 14.87
CA ASP A 99 13.39 5.11 15.89
C ASP A 99 12.21 4.35 15.30
N GLU A 100 11.67 4.81 14.17
CA GLU A 100 10.58 4.15 13.46
C GLU A 100 11.01 2.78 12.91
N GLN A 101 12.21 2.68 12.33
CA GLN A 101 12.75 1.40 11.90
C GLN A 101 12.86 0.42 13.07
N SER A 102 13.33 0.88 14.23
CA SER A 102 13.47 0.04 15.43
C SER A 102 12.10 -0.44 15.93
N ARG A 103 11.10 0.44 15.97
CA ARG A 103 9.72 0.08 16.32
C ARG A 103 9.13 -0.94 15.35
N LEU A 104 9.31 -0.74 14.05
CA LEU A 104 8.80 -1.64 13.02
C LEU A 104 9.50 -3.02 13.10
N ARG A 105 10.82 -3.05 13.33
CA ARG A 105 11.57 -4.30 13.56
C ARG A 105 11.05 -5.05 14.79
N LEU A 106 10.79 -4.36 15.90
CA LEU A 106 10.21 -4.98 17.09
C LEU A 106 8.81 -5.53 16.81
N GLN A 107 7.98 -4.79 16.08
CA GLN A 107 6.64 -5.25 15.70
C GLN A 107 6.68 -6.50 14.80
N LEU A 108 7.64 -6.57 13.88
CA LEU A 108 7.85 -7.74 13.01
C LEU A 108 8.45 -8.93 13.78
N ALA A 109 9.27 -8.67 14.80
CA ALA A 109 9.96 -9.69 15.59
C ALA A 109 9.12 -10.27 16.74
N GLN A 110 8.13 -9.54 17.25
CA GLN A 110 7.26 -9.98 18.36
C GLN A 110 6.24 -11.06 17.95
N SER A 111 6.51 -11.81 16.88
CA SER A 111 5.81 -13.04 16.49
C SER A 111 5.95 -14.10 17.60
N PRO A 112 4.92 -14.92 17.86
CA PRO A 112 4.68 -15.50 19.18
C PRO A 112 5.67 -16.62 19.53
N THR A 113 6.68 -16.30 20.33
CA THR A 113 7.21 -17.28 21.28
C THR A 113 6.38 -17.19 22.56
N THR A 114 5.39 -18.08 22.65
CA THR A 114 4.80 -18.65 23.87
C THR A 114 5.13 -17.93 25.20
N SER A 115 4.21 -17.12 25.70
CA SER A 115 4.25 -16.71 27.10
C SER A 115 3.52 -17.74 27.97
N SER A 116 4.36 -18.56 28.62
CA SER A 116 4.25 -18.94 30.03
C SER A 116 2.99 -19.67 30.51
N THR A 117 3.16 -21.00 30.67
CA THR A 117 2.58 -21.80 31.76
C THR A 117 2.53 -20.97 33.04
N HIS A 118 1.33 -20.59 33.46
CA HIS A 118 1.06 -19.96 34.73
C HIS A 118 1.36 -20.99 35.83
N ALA A 119 2.55 -20.88 36.43
CA ALA A 119 2.88 -21.60 37.65
C ALA A 119 2.02 -21.02 38.78
N THR A 120 1.17 -21.89 39.33
CA THR A 120 0.37 -21.71 40.54
C THR A 120 1.23 -21.24 41.72
N PRO A 121 0.83 -20.18 42.45
CA PRO A 121 1.11 -20.07 43.86
C PRO A 121 -0.14 -20.51 44.62
N ALA A 122 0.01 -21.60 45.37
CA ALA A 122 -0.92 -21.99 46.41
C ALA A 122 -0.96 -20.92 47.52
N ASP A 123 -2.17 -20.46 47.80
CA ASP A 123 -2.85 -20.41 49.10
C ASP A 123 -2.20 -19.77 50.37
N VAL A 124 -3.11 -19.08 51.09
CA VAL A 124 -3.19 -18.70 52.52
C VAL A 124 -2.09 -17.88 53.22
N SER A 125 -2.45 -16.66 53.68
CA SER A 125 -2.91 -16.44 55.07
C SER A 125 -3.09 -14.96 55.44
N SER A 126 -4.23 -14.70 56.08
CA SER A 126 -4.66 -13.50 56.78
C SER A 126 -3.77 -13.15 57.98
N THR A 127 -3.68 -11.87 58.38
CA THR A 127 -3.89 -11.44 59.79
C THR A 127 -3.99 -9.92 59.95
N LYS A 128 -4.93 -9.57 60.82
CA LYS A 128 -5.37 -8.27 61.32
C LYS A 128 -4.48 -7.82 62.49
N SER A 129 -4.13 -6.54 62.63
CA SER A 129 -3.85 -5.95 63.96
C SER A 129 -3.98 -4.43 63.97
N SER A 130 -4.70 -3.94 64.98
CA SER A 130 -4.97 -2.56 65.35
C SER A 130 -3.72 -1.81 65.86
N GLY A 131 -3.79 -0.48 65.88
CA GLY A 131 -2.87 0.37 66.65
C GLY A 131 -3.18 1.85 66.50
N ASP A 132 -3.63 2.45 67.59
CA ASP A 132 -4.13 3.81 67.78
C ASP A 132 -3.10 4.93 67.50
N ASN A 133 -3.59 6.14 67.20
CA ASN A 133 -3.10 7.33 67.89
C ASN A 133 -4.07 8.52 67.79
N ALA A 134 -4.34 9.08 68.96
CA ALA A 134 -5.21 10.21 69.24
C ALA A 134 -4.42 11.51 69.48
N GLY A 135 -5.10 12.65 69.31
CA GLY A 135 -4.72 13.98 69.80
C GLY A 135 -4.31 14.97 68.71
N THR A 136 -4.79 16.22 68.61
CA THR A 136 -5.59 17.06 69.54
C THR A 136 -6.15 18.29 68.77
N ALA A 137 -7.35 18.74 69.17
CA ALA A 137 -8.12 20.01 69.02
C ALA A 137 -7.52 21.24 68.28
N ALA A 138 -8.27 22.20 67.71
CA ALA A 138 -9.52 22.86 68.13
C ALA A 138 -10.19 23.59 66.93
N ALA A 139 -11.51 23.45 66.69
CA ALA A 139 -12.64 24.31 67.11
C ALA A 139 -13.06 25.36 66.06
N HIS A 140 -14.34 25.35 65.64
CA HIS A 140 -15.32 26.46 65.75
C HIS A 140 -16.69 26.12 65.09
N THR A 141 -17.74 26.11 65.93
CA THR A 141 -19.15 26.53 65.73
C THR A 141 -20.17 25.67 64.95
N ASP A 142 -20.96 24.92 65.73
CA ASP A 142 -22.44 24.85 65.83
C ASP A 142 -23.34 25.13 64.60
N VAL A 143 -24.09 24.09 64.13
CA VAL A 143 -25.56 24.06 63.86
C VAL A 143 -26.01 22.58 63.67
N ALA A 144 -27.07 22.13 64.35
CA ALA A 144 -27.88 20.92 64.04
C ALA A 144 -29.39 21.23 64.29
N PRO A 145 -30.42 20.45 63.84
CA PRO A 145 -30.39 19.10 63.25
C PRO A 145 -31.39 18.77 62.07
N ALA A 146 -31.08 17.65 61.37
CA ALA A 146 -31.95 16.64 60.72
C ALA A 146 -32.68 16.91 59.36
N PRO A 147 -33.03 15.88 58.54
CA PRO A 147 -32.71 14.44 58.58
C PRO A 147 -32.05 13.88 57.27
N ALA A 148 -31.61 12.62 57.34
CA ALA A 148 -30.93 11.83 56.29
C ALA A 148 -31.80 11.52 55.05
N PRO A 149 -31.21 11.00 53.94
CA PRO A 149 -31.04 9.55 53.86
C PRO A 149 -29.74 9.04 53.20
N ALA A 150 -29.35 7.85 53.68
CA ALA A 150 -28.75 6.74 52.93
C ALA A 150 -27.43 6.96 52.17
N THR A 151 -26.34 6.57 52.82
CA THR A 151 -25.18 5.93 52.20
C THR A 151 -25.62 4.83 51.24
N THR A 152 -25.51 5.09 49.95
CA THR A 152 -25.51 4.04 48.92
C THR A 152 -24.06 3.72 48.62
N ALA A 153 -23.63 2.51 48.95
CA ALA A 153 -22.35 1.97 48.55
C ALA A 153 -22.16 2.09 47.03
N PRO A 154 -20.98 2.44 46.51
CA PRO A 154 -20.72 2.24 45.09
C PRO A 154 -20.74 0.73 44.86
N ALA A 155 -21.81 0.26 44.23
CA ALA A 155 -21.86 -1.04 43.60
C ALA A 155 -20.64 -1.13 42.66
N GLN A 156 -19.71 -2.02 43.01
CA GLN A 156 -18.70 -2.50 42.07
C GLN A 156 -19.46 -3.02 40.85
N ALA A 157 -19.53 -2.19 39.82
CA ALA A 157 -19.98 -2.61 38.51
C ALA A 157 -19.08 -3.76 38.09
N ALA A 158 -19.68 -4.94 37.95
CA ALA A 158 -19.05 -6.10 37.35
C ALA A 158 -18.38 -5.64 36.06
N GLN A 159 -17.05 -5.66 36.05
CA GLN A 159 -16.29 -5.44 34.83
C GLN A 159 -16.75 -6.51 33.84
N PRO A 160 -17.22 -6.15 32.63
CA PRO A 160 -17.43 -7.13 31.59
C PRO A 160 -16.11 -7.86 31.38
N LEU A 161 -16.16 -9.19 31.48
CA LEU A 161 -15.07 -10.10 31.16
C LEU A 161 -14.46 -9.63 29.83
N ALA A 162 -13.23 -9.11 29.86
CA ALA A 162 -12.55 -8.62 28.67
C ALA A 162 -12.59 -9.75 27.63
N ALA A 163 -13.20 -9.47 26.48
CA ALA A 163 -13.17 -10.36 25.34
C ALA A 163 -11.71 -10.74 25.07
N PRO A 164 -11.41 -12.00 24.66
CA PRO A 164 -10.06 -12.40 24.34
C PRO A 164 -9.50 -11.40 23.33
N ALA A 165 -8.38 -10.75 23.69
CA ALA A 165 -7.65 -9.89 22.78
C ALA A 165 -7.38 -10.71 21.52
N THR A 166 -8.09 -10.39 20.43
CA THR A 166 -7.83 -11.01 19.14
C THR A 166 -6.37 -10.73 18.86
N GLN A 167 -5.54 -11.78 18.80
CA GLN A 167 -4.13 -11.66 18.48
C GLN A 167 -4.02 -10.79 17.24
N ALA A 168 -3.46 -9.58 17.40
CA ALA A 168 -3.20 -8.69 16.28
C ALA A 168 -2.21 -9.43 15.39
N ALA A 169 -2.70 -9.96 14.27
CA ALA A 169 -1.85 -10.65 13.33
C ALA A 169 -0.79 -9.66 12.83
N GLN A 170 0.45 -10.15 12.80
CA GLN A 170 1.66 -9.36 12.63
C GLN A 170 1.61 -8.62 11.30
N PRO A 171 2.10 -7.37 11.23
CA PRO A 171 2.27 -6.71 9.95
C PRO A 171 3.29 -7.49 9.12
N VAL A 172 3.09 -7.57 7.80
CA VAL A 172 4.06 -8.12 6.84
C VAL A 172 4.58 -7.00 5.95
N LEU A 173 5.84 -7.06 5.56
CA LEU A 173 6.40 -6.12 4.59
C LEU A 173 6.14 -6.61 3.17
N VAL A 174 5.68 -5.72 2.29
CA VAL A 174 5.45 -6.04 0.88
C VAL A 174 6.07 -4.97 -0.01
N TRP A 175 6.51 -5.37 -1.21
CA TRP A 175 7.00 -4.44 -2.22
C TRP A 175 5.83 -3.78 -2.95
N VAL A 176 5.82 -2.46 -3.05
CA VAL A 176 4.84 -1.68 -3.80
C VAL A 176 5.55 -0.76 -4.77
N ARG A 177 5.09 -0.73 -6.02
CA ARG A 177 5.48 0.26 -7.04
C ARG A 177 4.31 1.20 -7.28
N LEU A 178 4.55 2.50 -7.17
CA LEU A 178 3.61 3.54 -7.58
C LEU A 178 4.17 4.27 -8.78
N TRP A 179 3.34 4.58 -9.78
CA TRP A 179 3.71 5.39 -10.93
C TRP A 179 2.52 6.21 -11.41
N ASP A 180 2.82 7.25 -12.18
CA ASP A 180 1.81 7.99 -12.92
C ASP A 180 1.38 7.17 -14.14
N SER A 181 0.09 6.92 -14.27
CA SER A 181 -0.42 6.01 -15.30
C SER A 181 -0.65 6.67 -16.66
N ASP A 182 -0.55 7.99 -16.73
CA ASP A 182 -0.92 8.77 -17.90
C ASP A 182 0.19 9.79 -18.25
N VAL A 183 -0.08 11.09 -18.12
CA VAL A 183 0.87 12.17 -18.37
C VAL A 183 1.57 12.54 -17.06
N GLU A 184 2.90 12.48 -17.04
CA GLU A 184 3.68 12.93 -15.88
C GLU A 184 3.61 14.45 -15.76
N ASP A 185 2.78 14.93 -14.83
CA ASP A 185 2.41 16.34 -14.65
C ASP A 185 2.70 16.88 -13.23
N GLY A 186 3.23 16.02 -12.35
CA GLY A 186 3.61 16.40 -10.98
C GLY A 186 2.61 16.00 -9.89
N ASP A 187 1.70 15.09 -10.22
CA ASP A 187 0.83 14.38 -9.30
C ASP A 187 1.53 13.89 -8.01
N VAL A 188 0.81 13.98 -6.89
CA VAL A 188 1.29 13.52 -5.58
C VAL A 188 0.19 12.80 -4.83
N VAL A 189 0.57 11.65 -4.26
CA VAL A 189 -0.28 10.86 -3.39
C VAL A 189 0.38 10.60 -2.05
N ARG A 190 -0.45 10.26 -1.06
CA ARG A 190 -0.01 9.71 0.22
C ARG A 190 -0.49 8.28 0.34
N ILE A 191 0.41 7.38 0.68
CA ILE A 191 0.11 6.00 1.04
C ILE A 191 0.05 5.86 2.54
N ASP A 192 -0.97 5.18 3.05
CA ASP A 192 -1.19 4.92 4.47
C ASP A 192 -1.48 3.42 4.68
N SER A 193 -0.69 2.74 5.50
CA SER A 193 -0.91 1.32 5.87
C SER A 193 -0.23 0.95 7.18
N ALA A 194 -0.91 0.19 8.04
CA ALA A 194 -0.38 -0.31 9.33
C ALA A 194 0.33 0.75 10.21
N GLY A 195 -0.11 2.01 10.17
CA GLY A 195 0.50 3.12 10.91
C GLY A 195 1.72 3.77 10.22
N TYR A 196 2.16 3.23 9.09
CA TYR A 196 3.11 3.87 8.17
C TYR A 196 2.38 4.81 7.22
N SER A 197 2.97 5.97 6.99
CA SER A 197 2.47 6.98 6.05
C SER A 197 3.63 7.56 5.24
N ARG A 198 3.45 7.70 3.93
CA ARG A 198 4.45 8.32 3.06
C ARG A 198 3.80 9.12 1.94
N THR A 199 4.34 10.30 1.67
CA THR A 199 3.98 11.10 0.49
C THR A 199 4.93 10.76 -0.66
N VAL A 200 4.37 10.54 -1.86
CA VAL A 200 5.06 10.07 -3.05
C VAL A 200 4.66 10.95 -4.24
N SER A 201 5.64 11.57 -4.89
CA SER A 201 5.45 12.20 -6.19
C SER A 201 5.44 11.13 -7.27
N LEU A 202 4.41 11.15 -8.12
CA LEU A 202 4.24 10.21 -9.20
C LEU A 202 5.10 10.63 -10.39
N THR A 203 5.63 9.62 -11.07
CA THR A 203 6.38 9.75 -12.32
C THR A 203 6.07 8.52 -13.17
N ASN A 204 6.25 8.60 -14.47
CA ASN A 204 6.00 7.48 -15.38
C ASN A 204 6.97 6.31 -15.15
N ARG A 205 8.17 6.60 -14.62
CA ARG A 205 9.15 5.58 -14.26
C ARG A 205 8.68 4.74 -13.07
N GLY A 206 7.94 5.37 -12.16
CA GLY A 206 7.50 4.77 -10.92
C GLY A 206 8.62 4.57 -9.89
N ILE A 207 8.18 4.43 -8.65
CA ILE A 207 9.03 4.22 -7.48
C ILE A 207 8.58 2.97 -6.75
N THR A 208 9.53 2.08 -6.48
CA THR A 208 9.30 0.85 -5.71
C THR A 208 9.85 1.02 -4.30
N PHE A 209 9.04 0.69 -3.30
CA PHE A 209 9.40 0.75 -1.88
C PHE A 209 8.62 -0.27 -1.07
N ALA A 210 9.12 -0.59 0.12
CA ALA A 210 8.42 -1.49 1.02
C ALA A 210 7.30 -0.78 1.78
N VAL A 211 6.21 -1.51 2.04
CA VAL A 211 5.06 -1.03 2.82
C VAL A 211 4.68 -2.09 3.85
N PRO A 212 4.50 -1.74 5.13
CA PRO A 212 3.98 -2.66 6.12
C PRO A 212 2.47 -2.76 5.95
N VAL A 213 1.97 -3.99 5.83
CA VAL A 213 0.56 -4.29 5.65
C VAL A 213 0.08 -5.09 6.87
N SER A 214 -0.97 -4.61 7.52
CA SER A 214 -1.57 -5.29 8.65
C SER A 214 -2.36 -6.52 8.19
N ALA A 215 -2.82 -7.33 9.14
CA ALA A 215 -3.66 -8.49 8.86
C ALA A 215 -4.96 -8.20 8.10
N SER A 216 -5.45 -6.95 8.11
CA SER A 216 -6.62 -6.58 7.30
C SER A 216 -6.32 -6.52 5.80
N GLY A 217 -5.04 -6.50 5.42
CA GLY A 217 -4.62 -6.46 4.02
C GLY A 217 -5.06 -5.17 3.33
N GLN A 218 -5.10 -4.03 4.02
CA GLN A 218 -5.57 -2.77 3.42
C GLN A 218 -4.43 -1.76 3.25
N ILE A 219 -4.36 -1.19 2.05
CA ILE A 219 -3.54 -0.02 1.73
C ILE A 219 -4.49 1.11 1.34
N ARG A 220 -4.30 2.28 1.94
CA ARG A 220 -5.06 3.49 1.58
C ARG A 220 -4.17 4.42 0.79
N ILE A 221 -4.71 5.02 -0.26
CA ILE A 221 -4.04 5.99 -1.10
C ILE A 221 -4.90 7.25 -1.09
N THR A 222 -4.29 8.37 -0.72
CA THR A 222 -4.94 9.68 -0.65
C THR A 222 -4.34 10.58 -1.72
N GLY A 223 -5.18 11.21 -2.55
CA GLY A 223 -4.72 12.25 -3.48
C GLY A 223 -4.28 13.49 -2.70
N ILE A 224 -3.09 14.01 -2.95
CA ILE A 224 -2.55 15.18 -2.21
C ILE A 224 -2.43 16.40 -3.10
N ARG A 225 -1.98 16.22 -4.34
CA ARG A 225 -1.85 17.30 -5.31
C ARG A 225 -2.09 16.73 -6.71
N ASP A 226 -2.94 17.43 -7.43
CA ASP A 226 -3.18 17.33 -8.87
C ASP A 226 -2.14 18.22 -9.56
N GLY A 227 -1.39 17.69 -10.52
CA GLY A 227 -0.25 18.36 -11.14
C GLY A 227 -0.64 19.58 -11.97
N ASP A 228 -0.83 19.38 -13.28
CA ASP A 228 -1.25 20.41 -14.23
C ASP A 228 -2.79 20.43 -14.43
N GLY A 229 -3.51 19.44 -13.89
CA GLY A 229 -4.96 19.34 -13.95
C GLY A 229 -5.42 17.90 -14.24
N GLY A 230 -6.67 17.72 -14.68
CA GLY A 230 -7.16 16.41 -15.15
C GLY A 230 -7.46 15.36 -14.06
N GLY A 231 -6.90 15.53 -12.87
CA GLY A 231 -7.06 14.63 -11.73
C GLY A 231 -5.92 13.61 -11.64
N ILE A 232 -5.70 13.13 -10.42
CA ILE A 232 -4.51 12.35 -10.10
C ILE A 232 -4.61 10.93 -10.69
N THR A 233 -3.66 10.55 -11.53
CA THR A 233 -3.65 9.22 -12.16
C THR A 233 -2.61 8.30 -11.52
N VAL A 234 -3.08 7.20 -10.92
CA VAL A 234 -2.21 6.31 -10.14
C VAL A 234 -2.23 4.91 -10.71
N GLY A 235 -1.05 4.41 -11.05
CA GLY A 235 -0.78 2.98 -11.14
C GLY A 235 -0.19 2.45 -9.84
N LEU A 236 -0.67 1.28 -9.39
CA LEU A 236 -0.10 0.54 -8.28
C LEU A 236 0.27 -0.88 -8.72
N GLY A 237 1.43 -1.36 -8.31
CA GLY A 237 1.90 -2.70 -8.67
C GLY A 237 2.74 -3.35 -7.58
N SER A 238 2.87 -4.66 -7.68
CA SER A 238 3.69 -5.49 -6.80
C SER A 238 4.07 -6.79 -7.52
N GLY A 239 5.38 -7.01 -7.70
CA GLY A 239 5.87 -8.12 -8.53
C GLY A 239 5.32 -8.03 -9.96
N SER A 240 4.59 -9.07 -10.39
CA SER A 240 3.91 -9.12 -11.69
C SER A 240 2.47 -8.59 -11.67
N ALA A 241 1.93 -8.28 -10.50
CA ALA A 241 0.56 -7.79 -10.35
C ALA A 241 0.52 -6.26 -10.44
N GLN A 242 -0.49 -5.73 -11.11
CA GLN A 242 -0.69 -4.29 -11.23
C GLN A 242 -2.18 -3.93 -11.34
N ALA A 243 -2.51 -2.73 -10.91
CA ALA A 243 -3.82 -2.12 -10.96
C ALA A 243 -3.70 -0.65 -11.36
N ILE A 244 -4.61 -0.19 -12.20
CA ILE A 244 -4.79 1.24 -12.47
C ILE A 244 -5.95 1.70 -11.59
N LEU A 245 -5.73 2.75 -10.81
CA LEU A 245 -6.76 3.32 -9.97
C LEU A 245 -7.69 4.21 -10.81
N PRO A 246 -8.95 4.41 -10.35
CA PRO A 246 -9.77 5.51 -10.82
C PRO A 246 -9.02 6.83 -10.68
N ILE A 247 -9.34 7.79 -11.55
CA ILE A 247 -8.80 9.15 -11.42
C ILE A 247 -9.23 9.71 -10.06
N MET A 248 -8.25 10.21 -9.32
CA MET A 248 -8.47 10.68 -7.95
C MET A 248 -8.52 12.20 -7.90
N SER A 249 -9.48 12.75 -7.18
CA SER A 249 -9.42 14.16 -6.77
C SER A 249 -8.47 14.36 -5.58
N VAL A 250 -8.00 15.59 -5.39
CA VAL A 250 -7.27 15.96 -4.17
C VAL A 250 -8.15 15.71 -2.93
N GLY A 251 -7.59 15.03 -1.93
CA GLY A 251 -8.26 14.61 -0.71
C GLY A 251 -9.08 13.32 -0.84
N GLN A 252 -9.30 12.81 -2.06
CA GLN A 252 -9.97 11.53 -2.25
C GLN A 252 -9.11 10.39 -1.70
N VAL A 253 -9.74 9.47 -0.98
CA VAL A 253 -9.10 8.28 -0.43
C VAL A 253 -9.63 7.04 -1.13
N LEU A 254 -8.74 6.28 -1.74
CA LEU A 254 -9.03 4.95 -2.27
C LEU A 254 -8.43 3.88 -1.35
N THR A 255 -9.19 2.83 -1.08
CA THR A 255 -8.73 1.69 -0.28
C THR A 255 -8.58 0.48 -1.18
N LEU A 256 -7.39 -0.10 -1.20
CA LEU A 256 -7.09 -1.31 -1.94
C LEU A 256 -6.89 -2.47 -0.95
N ASN A 257 -7.61 -3.56 -1.21
CA ASN A 257 -7.33 -4.83 -0.53
C ASN A 257 -6.13 -5.50 -1.22
N VAL A 258 -5.16 -5.92 -0.44
CA VAL A 258 -3.96 -6.62 -0.89
C VAL A 258 -3.82 -7.94 -0.17
N ARG A 259 -3.17 -8.90 -0.82
CA ARG A 259 -2.91 -10.22 -0.24
C ARG A 259 -1.53 -10.69 -0.65
N THR A 260 -0.73 -11.13 0.30
CA THR A 260 0.56 -11.75 -0.01
C THR A 260 0.33 -13.10 -0.71
N ASN A 261 1.05 -13.32 -1.82
CA ASN A 261 1.15 -14.63 -2.46
C ASN A 261 2.10 -15.56 -1.73
#